data_AF-A0A258MUU9-F1
#
_entry.id   AF-A0A258MUU9-F1
#
_cell.length_a   1.000
_cell.length_b   1.000
_cell.length_c   1.000
_cell.angle_alpha   90.00
_cell.angle_beta   90.00
_cell.angle_gamma   90.00
#
_symmetry.space_group_name_H-M   'P 1'
#
loop_
_entity.id
_entity.type
_entity.pdbx_description
1 polymer ?
#
loop_
_entity_poly.entity_id
_entity_poly.type
_entity_poly.pdbx_seq_one_letter_code
_entity_poly.pdbx_strand_id
1 'polypeptide(L)'
;TFSIRMPAQMDIRGLEQWYRFNKAKNFTEFKAALNMKAIPGYNIVYADKYDSIYYISNGRIPVRDKNYNWKTTLPGNTSATLWNQLHPIESLPQVLQPKSGFVYNTNHSPFHSTEGTENPKVTDITMGYETLENNRSKRFEEMLQPLNKVSYEDFKQIKFSRQFPSNFYFPYNIDTLFMLDETKYTDIADLISNLKTWDKIGNAESIGAGTFFMITHTVYDDRALYIKQKTITEQQAVKIIRAAKNKMLTNFNRTNLQLGDIQKLVRGNVVLPLPGLPDVLAPMYSIPYKDGMYKGNQGDAYIELVRFTKDGPIIESVNVYGASARKESPHYTDQMDMYVKQQTKTMTLNKATVYQQAVKKYNPL
;
A
#
# COMPACT_ATOMS: atom_id res chain seq x y z
N THR A 1 5.37 28.97 -23.59
CA THR A 1 4.16 28.90 -22.72
C THR A 1 3.63 27.48 -22.73
N PHE A 2 3.19 26.98 -21.58
CA PHE A 2 2.52 25.68 -21.45
C PHE A 2 1.06 25.87 -21.07
N SER A 3 0.19 24.96 -21.49
CA SER A 3 -1.19 24.86 -21.03
C SER A 3 -1.39 23.49 -20.37
N ILE A 4 -2.20 23.45 -19.31
CA ILE A 4 -2.53 22.21 -18.58
C ILE A 4 -4.03 22.00 -18.68
N ARG A 5 -4.44 20.82 -19.12
CA ARG A 5 -5.86 20.42 -19.23
C ARG A 5 -6.06 19.14 -18.43
N MET A 6 -6.89 19.19 -17.39
CA MET A 6 -7.13 18.06 -16.49
C MET A 6 -8.62 17.71 -16.40
N PRO A 7 -9.01 16.44 -16.61
CA PRO A 7 -10.40 16.01 -16.46
C PRO A 7 -10.99 16.25 -15.07
N ALA A 8 -10.13 16.27 -14.05
CA ALA A 8 -10.47 16.53 -12.66
C ALA A 8 -11.04 17.95 -12.42
N GLN A 9 -10.70 18.91 -13.27
CA GLN A 9 -11.17 20.29 -13.16
C GLN A 9 -12.51 20.53 -13.89
N MET A 10 -13.06 19.51 -14.52
CA MET A 10 -14.27 19.61 -15.36
C MET A 10 -15.54 19.10 -14.66
N ASP A 11 -15.45 18.70 -13.38
CA ASP A 11 -16.57 18.19 -12.61
C ASP A 11 -16.34 18.38 -11.11
N ILE A 12 -17.27 19.06 -10.44
CA ILE A 12 -17.18 19.36 -9.01
C ILE A 12 -17.93 18.33 -8.14
N ARG A 13 -18.65 17.38 -8.77
CA ARG A 13 -19.55 16.43 -8.08
C ARG A 13 -18.83 15.25 -7.43
N GLY A 14 -17.49 15.25 -7.36
CA GLY A 14 -16.72 14.16 -6.77
C GLY A 14 -17.14 13.85 -5.33
N LEU A 15 -17.42 14.88 -4.52
CA LEU A 15 -17.92 14.73 -3.15
C LEU A 15 -19.34 14.13 -3.11
N GLU A 16 -20.22 14.53 -4.01
CA GLU A 16 -21.56 13.96 -4.13
C GLU A 16 -21.51 12.47 -4.50
N GLN A 17 -20.61 12.10 -5.42
CA GLN A 17 -20.41 10.70 -5.79
C GLN A 17 -19.91 9.86 -4.59
N TRP A 18 -18.95 10.38 -3.81
CA TRP A 18 -18.51 9.72 -2.58
C TRP A 18 -19.66 9.56 -1.58
N TYR A 19 -20.49 10.59 -1.39
CA TYR A 19 -21.67 10.51 -0.53
C TYR A 19 -22.63 9.41 -1.01
N ARG A 20 -22.92 9.35 -2.30
CA ARG A 20 -23.83 8.35 -2.89
C ARG A 20 -23.27 6.93 -2.81
N PHE A 21 -21.96 6.71 -2.96
CA PHE A 21 -21.34 5.41 -2.68
C PHE A 21 -21.63 4.96 -1.24
N ASN A 22 -21.43 5.83 -0.27
CA ASN A 22 -21.66 5.53 1.15
C ASN A 22 -23.14 5.38 1.53
N LYS A 23 -24.07 5.76 0.65
CA LYS A 23 -25.52 5.63 0.85
C LYS A 23 -26.16 4.52 0.01
N ALA A 24 -25.42 3.93 -0.92
CA ALA A 24 -25.90 2.85 -1.76
C ALA A 24 -26.27 1.64 -0.90
N LYS A 25 -27.46 1.08 -1.14
CA LYS A 25 -27.98 -0.06 -0.38
C LYS A 25 -27.68 -1.41 -1.03
N ASN A 26 -27.19 -1.40 -2.26
CA ASN A 26 -26.92 -2.57 -3.09
C ASN A 26 -26.02 -2.18 -4.26
N PHE A 27 -25.54 -3.19 -4.99
CA PHE A 27 -24.63 -2.99 -6.12
C PHE A 27 -25.24 -2.13 -7.26
N THR A 28 -26.56 -2.24 -7.51
CA THR A 28 -27.24 -1.43 -8.53
C THR A 28 -27.17 0.06 -8.22
N GLU A 29 -27.48 0.45 -6.98
CA GLU A 29 -27.36 1.85 -6.52
C GLU A 29 -25.90 2.32 -6.52
N PHE A 30 -24.96 1.46 -6.13
CA PHE A 30 -23.53 1.76 -6.21
C PHE A 30 -23.09 2.00 -7.66
N LYS A 31 -23.52 1.15 -8.61
CA LYS A 31 -23.21 1.31 -10.03
C LYS A 31 -23.83 2.57 -10.62
N ALA A 32 -25.04 2.93 -10.21
CA ALA A 32 -25.67 4.20 -10.60
C ALA A 32 -24.84 5.40 -10.11
N ALA A 33 -24.34 5.37 -8.86
CA ALA A 33 -23.42 6.37 -8.35
C ALA A 33 -22.09 6.37 -9.12
N LEU A 34 -21.53 5.20 -9.48
CA LEU A 34 -20.29 5.07 -10.25
C LEU A 34 -20.41 5.75 -11.63
N ASN A 35 -21.57 5.61 -12.27
CA ASN A 35 -21.85 6.19 -13.59
C ASN A 35 -21.95 7.72 -13.60
N MET A 36 -21.95 8.39 -12.44
CA MET A 36 -21.75 9.85 -12.36
C MET A 36 -20.40 10.27 -12.93
N LYS A 37 -19.38 9.39 -12.90
CA LYS A 37 -18.01 9.63 -13.40
C LYS A 37 -17.35 10.88 -12.81
N ALA A 38 -17.73 11.33 -11.61
CA ALA A 38 -17.29 12.61 -11.07
C ALA A 38 -15.91 12.53 -10.37
N ILE A 39 -15.58 11.37 -9.80
CA ILE A 39 -14.31 11.12 -9.12
C ILE A 39 -13.20 10.88 -10.16
N PRO A 40 -12.10 11.68 -10.13
CA PRO A 40 -11.14 11.72 -11.22
C PRO A 40 -10.21 10.50 -11.32
N GLY A 41 -9.96 9.77 -10.24
CA GLY A 41 -9.12 8.57 -10.30
C GLY A 41 -8.91 7.89 -8.95
N TYR A 42 -9.33 6.63 -8.81
CA TYR A 42 -9.04 5.73 -7.69
C TYR A 42 -9.29 4.27 -8.12
N ASN A 43 -8.56 3.32 -7.55
CA ASN A 43 -9.01 1.93 -7.53
C ASN A 43 -10.12 1.81 -6.48
N ILE A 44 -11.25 1.22 -6.86
CA ILE A 44 -12.43 1.08 -6.00
C ILE A 44 -12.76 -0.40 -5.89
N VAL A 45 -12.86 -0.89 -4.66
CA VAL A 45 -13.38 -2.21 -4.32
C VAL A 45 -14.73 -2.03 -3.64
N TYR A 46 -15.68 -2.88 -3.97
CA TYR A 46 -17.02 -2.93 -3.40
C TYR A 46 -17.28 -4.35 -2.87
N ALA A 47 -17.93 -4.43 -1.71
CA ALA A 47 -18.45 -5.64 -1.11
C ALA A 47 -19.77 -5.31 -0.39
N ASP A 48 -20.74 -6.22 -0.37
CA ASP A 48 -21.98 -6.06 0.38
C ASP A 48 -22.49 -7.34 1.05
N LYS A 49 -23.61 -7.22 1.76
CA LYS A 49 -24.28 -8.32 2.46
C LYS A 49 -25.03 -9.30 1.53
N TYR A 50 -25.09 -9.03 0.24
CA TYR A 50 -25.67 -9.91 -0.78
C TYR A 50 -24.58 -10.67 -1.53
N ASP A 51 -23.39 -10.79 -0.91
CA ASP A 51 -22.21 -11.46 -1.45
C ASP A 51 -21.73 -10.87 -2.79
N SER A 52 -22.02 -9.59 -3.08
CA SER A 52 -21.54 -8.92 -4.29
C SER A 52 -20.15 -8.36 -4.08
N ILE A 53 -19.15 -8.85 -4.82
CA ILE A 53 -17.81 -8.25 -4.90
C ILE A 53 -17.53 -7.64 -6.26
N TYR A 54 -16.90 -6.47 -6.26
CA TYR A 54 -16.57 -5.75 -7.49
C TYR A 54 -15.30 -4.94 -7.33
N TYR A 55 -14.52 -4.87 -8.40
CA TYR A 55 -13.35 -4.02 -8.53
C TYR A 55 -13.45 -3.17 -9.79
N ILE A 56 -12.98 -1.94 -9.71
CA ILE A 56 -12.70 -1.09 -10.87
C ILE A 56 -11.45 -0.23 -10.62
N SER A 57 -10.58 -0.16 -11.62
CA SER A 57 -9.62 0.93 -11.72
C SER A 57 -10.33 2.13 -12.35
N ASN A 58 -10.91 2.99 -11.50
CA ASN A 58 -11.78 4.08 -11.93
C ASN A 58 -10.96 5.33 -12.24
N GLY A 59 -11.41 6.10 -13.25
CA GLY A 59 -10.93 7.45 -13.48
C GLY A 59 -11.68 8.18 -14.59
N ARG A 60 -11.49 9.50 -14.62
CA ARG A 60 -11.93 10.36 -15.72
C ARG A 60 -10.86 10.38 -16.80
N ILE A 61 -10.78 9.30 -17.58
CA ILE A 61 -9.69 9.11 -18.54
C ILE A 61 -10.11 9.65 -19.93
N PRO A 62 -9.37 10.61 -20.50
CA PRO A 62 -9.65 11.12 -21.85
C PRO A 62 -9.44 10.07 -22.92
N VAL A 63 -10.31 10.09 -23.93
CA VAL A 63 -10.06 9.41 -25.20
C VAL A 63 -9.01 10.20 -25.96
N ARG A 64 -7.93 9.54 -26.36
CA ARG A 64 -6.69 10.16 -26.84
C ARG A 64 -6.25 9.55 -28.16
N ASP A 65 -5.66 10.38 -29.03
CA ASP A 65 -5.02 9.90 -30.26
C ASP A 65 -3.76 9.09 -29.91
N LYS A 66 -3.71 7.85 -30.39
CA LYS A 66 -2.63 6.89 -30.16
C LYS A 66 -1.30 7.28 -30.83
N ASN A 67 -1.34 8.21 -31.80
CA ASN A 67 -0.15 8.71 -32.49
C ASN A 67 0.70 9.67 -31.64
N TYR A 68 0.20 10.09 -30.48
CA TYR A 68 0.92 11.00 -29.58
C TYR A 68 1.42 10.29 -28.31
N ASN A 69 2.59 10.70 -27.84
CA ASN A 69 3.11 10.27 -26.55
C ASN A 69 2.56 11.14 -25.41
N TRP A 70 1.42 10.73 -24.84
CA TRP A 70 0.74 11.45 -23.76
C TRP A 70 1.50 11.51 -22.42
N LYS A 71 2.71 10.93 -22.35
CA LYS A 71 3.62 11.05 -21.19
C LYS A 71 4.58 12.24 -21.31
N THR A 72 4.56 12.98 -22.41
CA THR A 72 5.45 14.13 -22.65
C THR A 72 4.66 15.42 -22.88
N THR A 73 5.38 16.53 -23.02
CA THR A 73 4.81 17.75 -23.61
C THR A 73 4.30 17.45 -25.01
N LEU A 74 3.07 17.89 -25.31
CA LEU A 74 2.42 17.71 -26.60
C LEU A 74 2.30 19.03 -27.37
N PRO A 75 2.19 19.01 -28.71
CA PRO A 75 1.86 20.20 -29.49
C PRO A 75 0.54 20.83 -29.04
N GLY A 76 0.57 22.12 -28.70
CA GLY A 76 -0.60 22.88 -28.25
C GLY A 76 -1.31 23.66 -29.36
N ASN A 77 -0.90 23.48 -30.62
CA ASN A 77 -1.38 24.20 -31.81
C ASN A 77 -2.16 23.30 -32.79
N THR A 78 -2.67 22.15 -32.31
CA THR A 78 -3.44 21.19 -33.11
C THR A 78 -4.65 20.71 -32.33
N SER A 79 -5.76 20.44 -33.03
CA SER A 79 -6.95 19.83 -32.43
C SER A 79 -6.75 18.35 -32.10
N ALA A 80 -5.76 17.68 -32.70
CA ALA A 80 -5.50 16.25 -32.47
C ALA A 80 -5.09 15.93 -31.02
N THR A 81 -4.48 16.89 -30.31
CA THR A 81 -4.10 16.78 -28.90
C THR A 81 -5.13 17.40 -27.96
N LEU A 82 -6.21 17.99 -28.50
CA LEU A 82 -7.32 18.56 -27.75
C LEU A 82 -8.41 17.49 -27.55
N TRP A 83 -8.29 16.71 -26.49
CA TRP A 83 -9.31 15.73 -26.12
C TRP A 83 -10.59 16.40 -25.58
N ASN A 84 -11.73 15.84 -25.99
CA ASN A 84 -13.07 16.38 -25.70
C ASN A 84 -14.01 15.32 -25.10
N GLN A 85 -13.58 14.06 -25.06
CA GLN A 85 -14.37 12.92 -24.63
C GLN A 85 -13.62 12.16 -23.54
N LEU A 86 -14.38 11.51 -22.67
CA LEU A 86 -13.88 10.60 -21.65
C LEU A 86 -14.32 9.18 -22.00
N HIS A 87 -13.48 8.21 -21.68
CA HIS A 87 -13.84 6.81 -21.75
C HIS A 87 -15.08 6.51 -20.90
N PRO A 88 -16.03 5.69 -21.39
CA PRO A 88 -17.15 5.24 -20.59
C PRO A 88 -16.69 4.29 -19.47
N ILE A 89 -17.45 4.19 -18.37
CA ILE A 89 -17.10 3.37 -17.20
C ILE A 89 -16.90 1.91 -17.61
N GLU A 90 -17.71 1.42 -18.53
CA GLU A 90 -17.72 0.05 -19.05
C GLU A 90 -16.42 -0.32 -19.77
N SER A 91 -15.67 0.67 -20.25
CA SER A 91 -14.38 0.44 -20.91
C SER A 91 -13.18 0.44 -19.95
N LEU A 92 -13.38 0.81 -18.68
CA LEU A 92 -12.32 0.82 -17.69
C LEU A 92 -12.07 -0.61 -17.15
N PRO A 93 -10.83 -0.94 -16.71
CA PRO A 93 -10.53 -2.25 -16.13
C PRO A 93 -11.38 -2.51 -14.89
N GLN A 94 -12.21 -3.54 -14.95
CA GLN A 94 -13.15 -3.87 -13.88
C GLN A 94 -13.48 -5.36 -13.86
N VAL A 95 -13.87 -5.86 -12.69
CA VAL A 95 -14.23 -7.26 -12.45
C VAL A 95 -15.44 -7.30 -11.53
N LEU A 96 -16.48 -8.06 -11.89
CA LEU A 96 -17.67 -8.29 -11.08
C LEU A 96 -17.81 -9.80 -10.82
N GLN A 97 -17.91 -10.19 -9.56
CA GLN A 97 -18.17 -11.59 -9.15
C GLN A 97 -17.27 -12.64 -9.86
N PRO A 98 -15.94 -12.52 -9.78
CA PRO A 98 -15.06 -13.51 -10.40
C PRO A 98 -15.17 -14.86 -9.69
N LYS A 99 -14.98 -15.95 -10.45
CA LYS A 99 -15.02 -17.34 -9.96
C LYS A 99 -13.95 -17.66 -8.92
N SER A 100 -12.86 -16.90 -8.92
CA SER A 100 -11.81 -16.95 -7.89
C SER A 100 -12.34 -16.59 -6.49
N GLY A 101 -13.48 -15.90 -6.39
CA GLY A 101 -14.09 -15.51 -5.12
C GLY A 101 -13.47 -14.29 -4.45
N PHE A 102 -12.56 -13.57 -5.12
CA PHE A 102 -11.99 -12.33 -4.58
C PHE A 102 -11.65 -11.31 -5.65
N VAL A 103 -11.57 -10.06 -5.21
CA VAL A 103 -10.93 -8.97 -5.94
C VAL A 103 -9.99 -8.23 -4.99
N TYR A 104 -8.90 -7.68 -5.51
CA TYR A 104 -7.93 -6.95 -4.70
C TYR A 104 -7.16 -5.93 -5.53
N ASN A 105 -6.52 -4.98 -4.83
CA ASN A 105 -5.50 -4.14 -5.43
C ASN A 105 -4.51 -3.67 -4.36
N THR A 106 -3.22 -3.79 -4.66
CA THR A 106 -2.11 -3.29 -3.84
C THR A 106 -1.29 -2.27 -4.63
N ASN A 107 -1.95 -1.42 -5.43
CA ASN A 107 -1.34 -0.50 -6.39
C ASN A 107 -0.53 -1.17 -7.52
N HIS A 108 -0.67 -2.49 -7.69
CA HIS A 108 -0.18 -3.20 -8.87
C HIS A 108 -1.13 -2.99 -10.05
N SER A 109 -0.75 -3.56 -11.20
CA SER A 109 -1.53 -3.60 -12.44
C SER A 109 -3.02 -3.88 -12.21
N PRO A 110 -3.95 -3.03 -12.69
CA PRO A 110 -5.37 -3.29 -12.55
C PRO A 110 -5.84 -4.47 -13.42
N PHE A 111 -4.99 -4.93 -14.33
CA PHE A 111 -5.16 -6.12 -15.17
C PHE A 111 -4.85 -7.42 -14.43
N HIS A 112 -4.52 -7.33 -13.14
CA HIS A 112 -4.39 -8.47 -12.25
C HIS A 112 -5.18 -8.26 -10.94
N SER A 113 -6.46 -7.93 -11.04
CA SER A 113 -7.31 -7.63 -9.87
C SER A 113 -8.02 -8.85 -9.29
N THR A 114 -7.85 -10.02 -9.90
CA THR A 114 -8.40 -11.31 -9.49
C THR A 114 -7.54 -12.44 -10.08
N GLU A 115 -7.98 -13.69 -10.01
CA GLU A 115 -7.28 -14.83 -10.63
C GLU A 115 -8.03 -15.40 -11.83
N GLY A 116 -7.26 -15.93 -12.78
CA GLY A 116 -7.80 -16.58 -13.98
C GLY A 116 -8.21 -15.61 -15.09
N THR A 117 -9.06 -16.11 -15.99
CA THR A 117 -9.37 -15.46 -17.28
C THR A 117 -10.30 -14.24 -17.16
N GLU A 118 -10.87 -13.99 -15.98
CA GLU A 118 -11.78 -12.88 -15.70
C GLU A 118 -11.06 -11.57 -15.40
N ASN A 119 -9.72 -11.61 -15.31
CA ASN A 119 -8.91 -10.40 -15.25
C ASN A 119 -9.14 -9.50 -16.48
N PRO A 120 -9.21 -8.18 -16.30
CA PRO A 120 -9.43 -7.27 -17.41
C PRO A 120 -8.19 -7.24 -18.31
N LYS A 121 -8.39 -6.90 -19.58
CA LYS A 121 -7.32 -6.81 -20.58
C LYS A 121 -7.06 -5.36 -20.96
N VAL A 122 -5.82 -5.09 -21.36
CA VAL A 122 -5.47 -3.79 -21.95
C VAL A 122 -6.19 -3.63 -23.28
N THR A 123 -7.11 -2.68 -23.37
CA THR A 123 -7.85 -2.35 -24.61
C THR A 123 -7.34 -1.06 -25.25
N ASP A 124 -6.79 -0.14 -24.45
CA ASP A 124 -6.21 1.11 -24.91
C ASP A 124 -4.99 1.52 -24.07
N ILE A 125 -3.81 1.53 -24.70
CA ILE A 125 -2.55 1.90 -24.06
C ILE A 125 -2.51 3.39 -23.65
N THR A 126 -3.34 4.24 -24.25
CA THR A 126 -3.36 5.69 -23.96
C THR A 126 -4.04 6.01 -22.63
N MET A 127 -4.75 5.05 -22.03
CA MET A 127 -5.29 5.18 -20.68
C MET A 127 -4.18 5.31 -19.62
N GLY A 128 -3.01 4.71 -19.88
CA GLY A 128 -1.82 4.91 -19.05
C GLY A 128 -1.85 4.22 -17.68
N TYR A 129 -2.59 3.12 -17.55
CA TYR A 129 -2.58 2.31 -16.32
C TYR A 129 -1.19 1.70 -16.04
N GLU A 130 -0.93 1.46 -14.76
CA GLU A 130 0.21 0.64 -14.31
C GLU A 130 0.10 -0.77 -14.90
N THR A 131 1.22 -1.35 -15.31
CA THR A 131 1.27 -2.69 -15.91
C THR A 131 2.16 -3.65 -15.10
N LEU A 132 2.81 -3.15 -14.05
CA LEU A 132 3.72 -3.92 -13.22
C LEU A 132 3.03 -4.51 -11.99
N GLU A 133 3.49 -5.69 -11.62
CA GLU A 133 3.26 -6.29 -10.31
C GLU A 133 4.22 -5.69 -9.27
N ASN A 134 3.94 -5.92 -7.99
CA ASN A 134 4.81 -5.51 -6.89
C ASN A 134 4.92 -6.61 -5.83
N ASN A 135 5.81 -6.43 -4.85
CA ASN A 135 6.00 -7.44 -3.81
C ASN A 135 4.70 -7.73 -3.03
N ARG A 136 3.85 -6.71 -2.83
CA ARG A 136 2.58 -6.88 -2.11
C ARG A 136 1.60 -7.75 -2.86
N SER A 137 1.47 -7.59 -4.18
CA SER A 137 0.59 -8.44 -4.99
C SER A 137 1.10 -9.87 -5.03
N LYS A 138 2.41 -10.07 -5.22
CA LYS A 138 3.02 -11.40 -5.19
C LYS A 138 2.91 -12.08 -3.84
N ARG A 139 3.07 -11.34 -2.74
CA ARG A 139 2.87 -11.91 -1.41
C ARG A 139 1.41 -12.31 -1.19
N PHE A 140 0.47 -11.49 -1.65
CA PHE A 140 -0.95 -11.81 -1.56
C PHE A 140 -1.29 -13.10 -2.31
N GLU A 141 -0.78 -13.26 -3.54
CA GLU A 141 -0.92 -14.49 -4.35
C GLU A 141 -0.38 -15.72 -3.60
N GLU A 142 0.85 -15.65 -3.08
CA GLU A 142 1.47 -16.77 -2.34
C GLU A 142 0.66 -17.18 -1.10
N MET A 143 0.06 -16.21 -0.40
CA MET A 143 -0.74 -16.50 0.78
C MET A 143 -2.12 -17.08 0.43
N LEU A 144 -2.67 -16.77 -0.75
CA LEU A 144 -3.94 -17.31 -1.21
C LEU A 144 -3.81 -18.66 -1.90
N GLN A 145 -2.71 -18.92 -2.61
CA GLN A 145 -2.51 -20.15 -3.38
C GLN A 145 -2.80 -21.45 -2.60
N PRO A 146 -2.39 -21.64 -1.33
CA PRO A 146 -2.69 -22.86 -0.59
C PRO A 146 -4.12 -22.92 -0.04
N LEU A 147 -4.91 -21.84 -0.16
CA LEU A 147 -6.23 -21.71 0.45
C LEU A 147 -7.34 -22.01 -0.56
N ASN A 148 -8.13 -23.05 -0.29
CA ASN A 148 -9.37 -23.31 -1.04
C ASN A 148 -10.54 -22.39 -0.60
N LYS A 149 -10.48 -21.89 0.63
CA LYS A 149 -11.44 -20.95 1.24
C LYS A 149 -10.67 -20.03 2.17
N VAL A 150 -11.08 -18.77 2.25
CA VAL A 150 -10.49 -17.78 3.14
C VAL A 150 -11.36 -17.65 4.39
N SER A 151 -10.82 -18.04 5.55
CA SER A 151 -11.43 -17.74 6.84
C SER A 151 -11.17 -16.28 7.23
N TYR A 152 -11.86 -15.80 8.27
CA TYR A 152 -11.60 -14.46 8.79
C TYR A 152 -10.18 -14.32 9.40
N GLU A 153 -9.64 -15.40 9.94
CA GLU A 153 -8.26 -15.41 10.46
C GLU A 153 -7.25 -15.33 9.31
N ASP A 154 -7.47 -16.06 8.21
CA ASP A 154 -6.63 -15.95 7.01
C ASP A 154 -6.66 -14.53 6.45
N PHE A 155 -7.86 -13.92 6.36
CA PHE A 155 -8.02 -12.53 5.92
C PHE A 155 -7.19 -11.55 6.78
N LYS A 156 -7.23 -11.70 8.11
CA LYS A 156 -6.40 -10.91 9.02
C LYS A 156 -4.92 -11.17 8.80
N GLN A 157 -4.49 -12.43 8.74
CA GLN A 157 -3.09 -12.78 8.49
C GLN A 157 -2.56 -12.18 7.19
N ILE A 158 -3.36 -12.18 6.12
CA ILE A 158 -3.02 -11.55 4.85
C ILE A 158 -2.84 -10.04 5.02
N LYS A 159 -3.83 -9.32 5.59
CA LYS A 159 -3.73 -7.85 5.79
C LYS A 159 -2.51 -7.47 6.63
N PHE A 160 -2.20 -8.28 7.63
CA PHE A 160 -1.16 -8.04 8.61
C PHE A 160 0.18 -8.67 8.24
N SER A 161 0.31 -9.30 7.06
CA SER A 161 1.59 -9.88 6.64
C SER A 161 2.67 -8.81 6.48
N ARG A 162 3.78 -9.00 7.19
CA ARG A 162 5.00 -8.17 7.11
C ARG A 162 6.10 -8.84 6.31
N GLN A 163 5.78 -9.93 5.60
CA GLN A 163 6.75 -10.71 4.85
C GLN A 163 6.74 -10.30 3.37
N PHE A 164 7.92 -10.20 2.77
CA PHE A 164 8.05 -10.14 1.31
C PHE A 164 7.66 -11.49 0.66
N PRO A 165 7.36 -11.51 -0.64
CA PRO A 165 7.23 -12.76 -1.37
C PRO A 165 8.55 -13.55 -1.40
N SER A 166 8.48 -14.83 -1.73
CA SER A 166 9.63 -15.72 -1.88
C SER A 166 10.63 -15.19 -2.89
N ASN A 167 10.15 -14.60 -3.99
CA ASN A 167 10.95 -13.89 -4.99
C ASN A 167 10.63 -12.40 -4.96
N PHE A 168 11.65 -11.56 -4.84
CA PHE A 168 11.45 -10.11 -4.81
C PHE A 168 10.98 -9.56 -6.16
N TYR A 169 10.07 -8.59 -6.11
CA TYR A 169 9.44 -7.94 -7.27
C TYR A 169 9.70 -6.43 -7.27
N PHE A 170 10.98 -6.06 -7.26
CA PHE A 170 11.41 -4.66 -7.35
C PHE A 170 11.61 -4.21 -8.80
N PRO A 171 11.60 -2.89 -9.09
CA PRO A 171 11.89 -2.35 -10.42
C PRO A 171 13.32 -2.62 -10.96
N TYR A 172 14.19 -3.23 -10.16
CA TYR A 172 15.54 -3.67 -10.47
C TYR A 172 15.87 -4.90 -9.62
N ASN A 173 16.74 -5.78 -10.12
CA ASN A 173 17.18 -6.97 -9.42
C ASN A 173 18.09 -6.60 -8.23
N ILE A 174 17.82 -7.20 -7.06
CA ILE A 174 18.60 -7.02 -5.83
C ILE A 174 19.24 -8.32 -5.31
N ASP A 175 19.09 -9.43 -6.02
CA ASP A 175 19.53 -10.77 -5.61
C ASP A 175 21.03 -10.78 -5.30
N THR A 176 21.82 -9.97 -6.01
CA THR A 176 23.25 -9.82 -5.76
C THR A 176 23.57 -9.40 -4.33
N LEU A 177 22.69 -8.66 -3.62
CA LEU A 177 22.86 -8.36 -2.19
C LEU A 177 22.82 -9.62 -1.31
N PHE A 178 22.07 -10.64 -1.73
CA PHE A 178 21.88 -11.91 -1.00
C PHE A 178 22.87 -13.01 -1.44
N MET A 179 23.48 -12.87 -2.62
CA MET A 179 24.41 -13.85 -3.20
C MET A 179 25.88 -13.60 -2.86
N LEU A 180 26.23 -12.53 -2.15
CA LEU A 180 27.63 -12.26 -1.78
C LEU A 180 28.20 -13.38 -0.90
N ASP A 181 29.50 -13.65 -1.04
CA ASP A 181 30.24 -14.61 -0.22
C ASP A 181 30.87 -13.91 0.99
N GLU A 182 30.40 -14.26 2.19
CA GLU A 182 30.90 -13.74 3.46
C GLU A 182 32.37 -14.11 3.74
N THR A 183 32.88 -15.20 3.16
CA THR A 183 34.28 -15.60 3.30
C THR A 183 35.22 -14.74 2.44
N LYS A 184 34.70 -14.22 1.32
CA LYS A 184 35.39 -13.27 0.43
C LYS A 184 35.39 -11.84 0.99
N TYR A 185 34.29 -11.44 1.62
CA TYR A 185 34.08 -10.07 2.13
C TYR A 185 33.99 -10.05 3.66
N THR A 186 35.07 -10.46 4.32
CA THR A 186 35.13 -10.67 5.77
C THR A 186 34.81 -9.42 6.59
N ASP A 187 35.08 -8.23 6.07
CA ASP A 187 34.77 -6.96 6.73
C ASP A 187 33.28 -6.65 6.86
N ILE A 188 32.42 -7.32 6.07
CA ILE A 188 30.95 -7.19 6.08
C ILE A 188 30.22 -8.54 6.20
N ALA A 189 30.95 -9.59 6.61
CA ALA A 189 30.44 -10.95 6.73
C ALA A 189 29.21 -11.08 7.63
N ASP A 190 29.14 -10.27 8.69
CA ASP A 190 28.02 -10.22 9.63
C ASP A 190 26.72 -9.77 8.94
N LEU A 191 26.77 -8.70 8.15
CA LEU A 191 25.58 -8.22 7.43
C LEU A 191 25.18 -9.16 6.29
N ILE A 192 26.14 -9.76 5.57
CA ILE A 192 25.86 -10.76 4.54
C ILE A 192 25.13 -11.97 5.17
N SER A 193 25.63 -12.46 6.30
CA SER A 193 25.04 -13.58 7.03
C SER A 193 23.62 -13.26 7.52
N ASN A 194 23.40 -12.04 8.04
CA ASN A 194 22.08 -11.57 8.45
C ASN A 194 21.09 -11.57 7.27
N LEU A 195 21.51 -11.14 6.07
CA LEU A 195 20.64 -11.15 4.88
C LEU A 195 20.32 -12.57 4.41
N LYS A 196 21.32 -13.46 4.38
CA LYS A 196 21.15 -14.85 3.91
C LYS A 196 20.22 -15.68 4.79
N THR A 197 20.25 -15.43 6.10
CA THR A 197 19.45 -16.15 7.09
C THR A 197 18.08 -15.52 7.35
N TRP A 198 17.84 -14.32 6.82
CA TRP A 198 16.58 -13.61 7.02
C TRP A 198 15.41 -14.27 6.28
N ASP A 199 14.34 -14.52 7.02
CA ASP A 199 13.05 -15.04 6.54
C ASP A 199 12.21 -14.04 5.74
N LYS A 200 12.75 -12.85 5.46
CA LYS A 200 12.09 -11.73 4.78
C LYS A 200 10.91 -11.12 5.55
N ILE A 201 10.78 -11.41 6.86
CA ILE A 201 9.74 -10.85 7.72
C ILE A 201 10.22 -9.56 8.37
N GLY A 202 9.46 -8.48 8.18
CA GLY A 202 9.69 -7.16 8.77
C GLY A 202 9.18 -6.99 10.20
N ASN A 203 9.45 -7.93 11.11
CA ASN A 203 9.11 -7.77 12.53
C ASN A 203 10.09 -6.82 13.24
N ALA A 204 9.63 -6.16 14.30
CA ALA A 204 10.44 -5.18 15.03
C ALA A 204 11.67 -5.84 15.67
N GLU A 205 11.58 -7.11 16.05
CA GLU A 205 12.63 -7.88 16.71
C GLU A 205 13.62 -8.52 15.70
N SER A 206 13.35 -8.40 14.39
CA SER A 206 14.14 -9.07 13.36
C SER A 206 15.44 -8.31 13.04
N ILE A 207 16.58 -8.97 13.27
CA ILE A 207 17.92 -8.47 12.90
C ILE A 207 18.07 -8.44 11.37
N GLY A 208 17.58 -9.47 10.69
CA GLY A 208 17.58 -9.54 9.23
C GLY A 208 16.83 -8.36 8.61
N ALA A 209 15.66 -8.02 9.16
CA ALA A 209 14.90 -6.84 8.73
C ALA A 209 15.60 -5.52 9.04
N GLY A 210 16.26 -5.41 10.21
CA GLY A 210 17.05 -4.23 10.57
C GLY A 210 18.24 -4.03 9.62
N THR A 211 18.95 -5.11 9.30
CA THR A 211 20.06 -5.12 8.33
C THR A 211 19.56 -4.74 6.94
N PHE A 212 18.49 -5.36 6.45
CA PHE A 212 17.88 -5.04 5.16
C PHE A 212 17.38 -3.59 5.10
N PHE A 213 16.81 -3.06 6.18
CA PHE A 213 16.37 -1.67 6.28
C PHE A 213 17.53 -0.69 6.06
N MET A 214 18.68 -0.90 6.73
CA MET A 214 19.85 -0.02 6.57
C MET A 214 20.47 -0.09 5.18
N ILE A 215 20.50 -1.30 4.60
CA ILE A 215 20.98 -1.54 3.24
C ILE A 215 20.08 -0.84 2.23
N THR A 216 18.76 -1.03 2.30
CA THR A 216 17.80 -0.41 1.37
C THR A 216 17.78 1.11 1.47
N HIS A 217 17.95 1.68 2.66
CA HIS A 217 18.12 3.14 2.82
C HIS A 217 19.39 3.68 2.17
N THR A 218 20.42 2.86 2.04
CA THR A 218 21.63 3.22 1.29
C THR A 218 21.44 3.02 -0.21
N VAL A 219 20.65 2.02 -0.64
CA VAL A 219 20.26 1.85 -2.06
C VAL A 219 19.44 3.05 -2.55
N TYR A 220 18.60 3.65 -1.68
CA TYR A 220 17.75 4.78 -2.06
C TYR A 220 18.55 6.02 -2.51
N ASP A 221 19.77 6.21 -1.99
CA ASP A 221 20.66 7.33 -2.35
C ASP A 221 20.97 7.35 -3.87
N ASP A 222 21.08 6.16 -4.49
CA ASP A 222 21.40 5.98 -5.92
C ASP A 222 20.28 5.27 -6.71
N ARG A 223 19.04 5.25 -6.22
CA ARG A 223 17.94 4.44 -6.81
C ARG A 223 17.71 4.66 -8.30
N ALA A 224 17.84 5.89 -8.79
CA ALA A 224 17.65 6.21 -10.20
C ALA A 224 18.65 5.47 -11.11
N LEU A 225 19.89 5.28 -10.62
CA LEU A 225 20.92 4.49 -11.31
C LEU A 225 20.50 3.03 -11.42
N TYR A 226 20.09 2.41 -10.32
CA TYR A 226 19.72 0.99 -10.31
C TYR A 226 18.47 0.70 -11.13
N ILE A 227 17.48 1.61 -11.16
CA ILE A 227 16.32 1.49 -12.06
C ILE A 227 16.76 1.51 -13.53
N LYS A 228 17.71 2.38 -13.89
CA LYS A 228 18.25 2.45 -15.25
C LYS A 228 19.07 1.21 -15.61
N GLN A 229 19.90 0.72 -14.68
CA GLN A 229 20.76 -0.45 -14.85
C GLN A 229 19.99 -1.79 -14.77
N LYS A 230 18.78 -1.78 -14.20
CA LYS A 230 17.93 -2.96 -13.94
C LYS A 230 18.50 -3.98 -12.96
N THR A 231 19.72 -3.78 -12.44
CA THR A 231 20.37 -4.66 -11.48
C THR A 231 21.40 -3.92 -10.65
N ILE A 232 21.77 -4.48 -9.49
CA ILE A 232 22.89 -4.05 -8.65
C ILE A 232 24.05 -5.01 -8.91
N THR A 233 25.22 -4.48 -9.30
CA THR A 233 26.42 -5.32 -9.52
C THR A 233 27.06 -5.76 -8.20
N GLU A 234 27.92 -6.78 -8.24
CA GLU A 234 28.64 -7.26 -7.03
C GLU A 234 29.43 -6.14 -6.35
N GLN A 235 30.17 -5.33 -7.12
CA GLN A 235 30.93 -4.20 -6.60
C GLN A 235 30.02 -3.15 -5.94
N GLN A 236 28.86 -2.88 -6.53
CA GLN A 236 27.88 -1.96 -5.96
C GLN A 236 27.27 -2.54 -4.68
N ALA A 237 26.91 -3.82 -4.66
CA ALA A 237 26.37 -4.51 -3.50
C ALA A 237 27.34 -4.43 -2.31
N VAL A 238 28.62 -4.74 -2.52
CA VAL A 238 29.66 -4.62 -1.50
C VAL A 238 29.79 -3.18 -0.99
N LYS A 239 29.79 -2.18 -1.89
CA LYS A 239 29.85 -0.76 -1.51
C LYS A 239 28.64 -0.35 -0.66
N ILE A 240 27.43 -0.77 -1.05
CA ILE A 240 26.18 -0.50 -0.34
C ILE A 240 26.24 -1.08 1.08
N ILE A 241 26.64 -2.35 1.22
CA ILE A 241 26.67 -3.02 2.53
C ILE A 241 27.74 -2.40 3.44
N ARG A 242 28.93 -2.06 2.92
CA ARG A 242 29.95 -1.33 3.70
C ARG A 242 29.44 0.03 4.17
N ALA A 243 28.78 0.78 3.31
CA ALA A 243 28.20 2.06 3.67
C ALA A 243 27.09 1.93 4.72
N ALA A 244 26.23 0.90 4.61
CA ALA A 244 25.24 0.58 5.63
C ALA A 244 25.90 0.22 6.96
N LYS A 245 26.92 -0.65 6.97
CA LYS A 245 27.68 -1.02 8.17
C LYS A 245 28.31 0.19 8.85
N ASN A 246 28.92 1.09 8.07
CA ASN A 246 29.49 2.34 8.59
C ASN A 246 28.41 3.21 9.23
N LYS A 247 27.25 3.39 8.59
CA LYS A 247 26.10 4.11 9.18
C LYS A 247 25.63 3.45 10.49
N MET A 248 25.63 2.12 10.58
CA MET A 248 25.25 1.39 11.80
C MET A 248 26.25 1.59 12.93
N LEU A 249 27.55 1.44 12.67
CA LEU A 249 28.60 1.63 13.65
C LEU A 249 28.67 3.08 14.15
N THR A 250 28.58 4.06 13.25
CA THR A 250 28.62 5.49 13.62
C THR A 250 27.46 5.89 14.52
N ASN A 251 26.24 5.41 14.23
CA ASN A 251 25.04 5.85 14.94
C ASN A 251 24.68 4.99 16.15
N PHE A 252 25.03 3.70 16.14
CA PHE A 252 24.58 2.74 17.16
C PHE A 252 25.71 1.95 17.83
N ASN A 253 26.95 2.09 17.36
CA ASN A 253 28.12 1.37 17.85
C ASN A 253 27.97 -0.18 17.84
N ARG A 254 27.09 -0.71 16.99
CA ARG A 254 26.86 -2.16 16.79
C ARG A 254 26.17 -2.44 15.45
N THR A 255 26.24 -3.68 14.99
CA THR A 255 25.65 -4.11 13.70
C THR A 255 24.49 -5.10 13.83
N ASN A 256 24.28 -5.69 15.00
CA ASN A 256 23.17 -6.61 15.27
C ASN A 256 21.85 -5.88 15.61
N LEU A 257 21.51 -4.84 14.85
CA LEU A 257 20.32 -4.01 15.08
C LEU A 257 19.05 -4.76 14.67
N GLN A 258 18.08 -4.84 15.58
CA GLN A 258 16.72 -5.24 15.25
C GLN A 258 16.04 -4.10 14.48
N LEU A 259 15.05 -4.38 13.63
CA LEU A 259 14.33 -3.33 12.90
C LEU A 259 13.78 -2.24 13.84
N GLY A 260 13.22 -2.66 14.97
CA GLY A 260 12.64 -1.82 16.00
C GLY A 260 13.65 -0.96 16.76
N ASP A 261 14.95 -1.28 16.71
CA ASP A 261 16.01 -0.40 17.23
C ASP A 261 16.13 0.87 16.37
N ILE A 262 15.89 0.72 15.07
CA ILE A 262 16.15 1.72 14.02
C ILE A 262 14.87 2.47 13.64
N GLN A 263 13.80 1.73 13.37
CA GLN A 263 12.53 2.24 12.87
C GLN A 263 11.53 2.39 14.02
N LYS A 264 11.00 3.60 14.18
CA LYS A 264 10.12 3.97 15.30
C LYS A 264 8.77 4.51 14.85
N LEU A 265 7.72 4.18 15.60
CA LEU A 265 6.41 4.81 15.48
C LEU A 265 6.39 5.95 16.49
N VAL A 266 6.39 7.18 15.98
CA VAL A 266 6.61 8.38 16.79
C VAL A 266 5.38 9.29 16.71
N ARG A 267 4.79 9.61 17.86
CA ARG A 267 3.75 10.63 17.96
C ARG A 267 3.78 11.30 19.33
N GLY A 268 4.00 12.62 19.36
CA GLY A 268 4.23 13.34 20.60
C GLY A 268 5.42 12.75 21.36
N ASN A 269 5.20 12.37 22.61
CA ASN A 269 6.23 11.74 23.46
C ASN A 269 6.23 10.20 23.38
N VAL A 270 5.29 9.59 22.64
CA VAL A 270 5.22 8.14 22.47
C VAL A 270 6.13 7.71 21.34
N VAL A 271 7.02 6.76 21.64
CA VAL A 271 7.98 6.17 20.71
C VAL A 271 7.91 4.65 20.88
N LEU A 272 7.41 3.94 19.88
CA LEU A 272 7.33 2.47 19.88
C LEU A 272 8.27 1.87 18.82
N PRO A 273 8.82 0.66 19.04
CA PRO A 273 9.44 -0.11 17.97
C PRO A 273 8.43 -0.33 16.83
N LEU A 274 8.81 -0.01 15.60
CA LEU A 274 7.89 -0.05 14.46
C LEU A 274 8.24 -1.18 13.50
N PRO A 275 7.38 -2.19 13.38
CA PRO A 275 7.50 -3.25 12.39
C PRO A 275 6.95 -2.79 11.02
N GLY A 276 7.09 -3.66 10.02
CA GLY A 276 6.74 -3.39 8.63
C GLY A 276 7.93 -2.80 7.86
N LEU A 277 7.98 -3.08 6.56
CA LEU A 277 8.98 -2.56 5.64
C LEU A 277 8.26 -1.95 4.42
N PRO A 278 8.94 -1.16 3.58
CA PRO A 278 8.40 -0.75 2.30
C PRO A 278 7.93 -1.94 1.48
N ASP A 279 6.78 -1.83 0.82
CA ASP A 279 6.28 -2.81 -0.15
C ASP A 279 5.96 -4.23 0.38
N VAL A 280 5.66 -4.38 1.68
CA VAL A 280 4.95 -5.57 2.23
C VAL A 280 3.46 -5.24 2.48
N LEU A 281 2.61 -6.24 2.75
CA LEU A 281 1.14 -6.05 2.87
C LEU A 281 0.72 -5.19 4.08
N ALA A 282 1.49 -5.21 5.16
CA ALA A 282 1.47 -4.25 6.25
C ALA A 282 2.65 -3.27 6.12
N PRO A 283 2.60 -2.32 5.16
CA PRO A 283 3.76 -1.54 4.77
C PRO A 283 4.07 -0.44 5.78
N MET A 284 5.36 -0.13 5.89
CA MET A 284 5.82 1.08 6.56
C MET A 284 7.04 1.66 5.84
N TYR A 285 6.93 2.92 5.48
CA TYR A 285 7.98 3.75 4.88
C TYR A 285 8.39 4.78 5.92
N SER A 286 9.69 4.98 6.05
CA SER A 286 10.24 5.80 7.11
C SER A 286 11.15 6.90 6.56
N ILE A 287 11.26 7.98 7.33
CA ILE A 287 12.14 9.11 7.06
C ILE A 287 13.12 9.29 8.21
N PRO A 288 14.29 9.94 8.00
CA PRO A 288 15.23 10.21 9.07
C PRO A 288 14.58 10.87 10.28
N TYR A 289 15.01 10.47 11.47
CA TYR A 289 14.58 11.03 12.75
C TYR A 289 15.78 11.55 13.55
N LYS A 290 16.08 10.99 14.73
CA LYS A 290 17.18 11.40 15.61
C LYS A 290 18.09 10.21 15.91
N ASP A 291 19.34 10.49 16.26
CA ASP A 291 20.31 9.48 16.72
C ASP A 291 20.45 8.30 15.74
N GLY A 292 20.42 8.60 14.43
CA GLY A 292 20.44 7.60 13.35
C GLY A 292 19.17 6.76 13.18
N MET A 293 18.17 6.94 14.03
CA MET A 293 16.86 6.29 13.90
C MET A 293 16.02 6.95 12.79
N TYR A 294 14.99 6.22 12.39
CA TYR A 294 13.99 6.61 11.41
C TYR A 294 12.62 6.55 12.06
N LYS A 295 11.69 7.38 11.57
CA LYS A 295 10.29 7.34 11.99
C LYS A 295 9.37 7.03 10.83
N GLY A 296 8.30 6.27 11.11
CA GLY A 296 7.24 6.00 10.14
C GLY A 296 6.66 7.31 9.58
N ASN A 297 6.42 7.34 8.28
CA ASN A 297 5.93 8.51 7.55
C ASN A 297 4.77 8.17 6.60
N GLN A 298 4.79 6.97 6.03
CA GLN A 298 3.75 6.49 5.10
C GLN A 298 3.60 4.98 5.29
N GLY A 299 2.40 4.44 5.12
CA GLY A 299 2.14 3.02 5.33
C GLY A 299 0.70 2.80 5.75
N ASP A 300 0.49 1.79 6.61
CA ASP A 300 -0.80 1.65 7.30
C ASP A 300 -1.15 2.94 8.06
N ALA A 301 -2.42 3.34 7.97
CA ALA A 301 -2.95 4.53 8.65
C ALA A 301 -4.29 4.22 9.33
N TYR A 302 -5.35 4.03 8.56
CA TYR A 302 -6.62 3.50 9.04
C TYR A 302 -6.81 2.09 8.48
N ILE A 303 -7.06 1.13 9.35
CA ILE A 303 -7.40 -0.24 8.98
C ILE A 303 -8.83 -0.48 9.46
N GLU A 304 -9.68 -0.95 8.56
CA GLU A 304 -11.04 -1.40 8.85
C GLU A 304 -11.25 -2.77 8.20
N LEU A 305 -11.71 -3.72 8.98
CA LEU A 305 -12.04 -5.07 8.56
C LEU A 305 -13.53 -5.26 8.77
N VAL A 306 -14.24 -5.65 7.72
CA VAL A 306 -15.69 -5.81 7.74
C VAL A 306 -16.06 -7.21 7.31
N ARG A 307 -16.85 -7.89 8.14
CA ARG A 307 -17.52 -9.15 7.79
C ARG A 307 -19.02 -8.93 7.74
N PHE A 308 -19.61 -9.08 6.55
CA PHE A 308 -21.07 -9.04 6.42
C PHE A 308 -21.68 -10.35 6.92
N THR A 309 -22.64 -10.25 7.83
CA THR A 309 -23.39 -11.40 8.36
C THR A 309 -24.89 -11.14 8.22
N LYS A 310 -25.70 -12.17 8.46
CA LYS A 310 -27.17 -12.05 8.47
C LYS A 310 -27.67 -11.08 9.54
N ASP A 311 -26.95 -10.95 10.66
CA ASP A 311 -27.31 -10.09 11.78
C ASP A 311 -26.75 -8.67 11.67
N GLY A 312 -26.01 -8.38 10.59
CA GLY A 312 -25.35 -7.11 10.33
C GLY A 312 -23.83 -7.24 10.16
N PRO A 313 -23.13 -6.13 9.83
CA PRO A 313 -21.69 -6.14 9.70
C PRO A 313 -21.02 -6.25 11.06
N ILE A 314 -19.99 -7.09 11.14
CA ILE A 314 -19.01 -7.08 12.24
C ILE A 314 -17.83 -6.25 11.75
N ILE A 315 -17.48 -5.20 12.51
CA ILE A 315 -16.49 -4.21 12.12
C ILE A 315 -15.38 -4.19 13.17
N GLU A 316 -14.14 -4.33 12.71
CA GLU A 316 -12.93 -4.14 13.51
C GLU A 316 -12.09 -3.03 12.89
N SER A 317 -11.48 -2.18 13.70
CA SER A 317 -10.62 -1.12 13.18
C SER A 317 -9.45 -0.78 14.07
N VAL A 318 -8.48 -0.09 13.50
CA VAL A 318 -7.41 0.57 14.25
C VAL A 318 -6.94 1.81 13.47
N ASN A 319 -6.77 2.92 14.17
CA ASN A 319 -6.05 4.08 13.66
C ASN A 319 -4.61 4.01 14.18
N VAL A 320 -3.64 3.80 13.29
CA VAL A 320 -2.21 3.62 13.61
C VAL A 320 -1.69 4.66 14.58
N TYR A 321 -2.11 5.91 14.40
CA TYR A 321 -1.67 7.03 15.21
C TYR A 321 -2.65 7.39 16.33
N GLY A 322 -3.90 6.93 16.33
CA GLY A 322 -4.97 7.42 17.22
C GLY A 322 -5.98 8.31 16.48
N ALA A 323 -7.22 8.37 17.00
CA ALA A 323 -8.36 8.99 16.32
C ALA A 323 -8.48 10.52 16.45
N SER A 324 -7.52 11.19 17.11
CA SER A 324 -7.50 12.65 17.24
C SER A 324 -6.16 13.24 16.82
N ALA A 325 -6.18 14.42 16.19
CA ALA A 325 -4.98 15.21 15.91
C ALA A 325 -4.57 16.14 17.06
N ARG A 326 -5.43 16.30 18.07
CA ARG A 326 -5.22 17.18 19.24
C ARG A 326 -4.34 16.50 20.28
N LYS A 327 -3.25 17.13 20.69
CA LYS A 327 -2.23 16.52 21.56
C LYS A 327 -2.77 16.16 22.96
N GLU A 328 -3.73 16.94 23.44
CA GLU A 328 -4.38 16.79 24.74
C GLU A 328 -5.52 15.75 24.74
N SER A 329 -5.92 15.26 23.57
CA SER A 329 -6.97 14.26 23.47
C SER A 329 -6.47 12.91 24.00
N PRO A 330 -7.28 12.17 24.79
CA PRO A 330 -6.92 10.80 25.15
C PRO A 330 -6.80 9.90 23.90
N HIS A 331 -7.41 10.29 22.78
CA HIS A 331 -7.36 9.57 21.51
C HIS A 331 -6.21 10.03 20.60
N TYR A 332 -5.21 10.74 21.13
CA TYR A 332 -4.06 11.19 20.37
C TYR A 332 -3.08 10.06 20.06
N THR A 333 -2.92 9.07 20.94
CA THR A 333 -1.94 7.95 20.80
C THR A 333 -2.48 6.59 21.26
N ASP A 334 -3.75 6.52 21.64
CA ASP A 334 -4.37 5.36 22.33
C ASP A 334 -4.43 4.05 21.52
N GLN A 335 -4.16 4.11 20.22
CA GLN A 335 -4.20 2.97 19.32
C GLN A 335 -2.84 2.58 18.75
N MET A 336 -1.76 3.30 19.10
CA MET A 336 -0.41 2.99 18.60
C MET A 336 0.10 1.62 19.06
N ASP A 337 -0.09 1.28 20.35
CA ASP A 337 0.32 -0.01 20.92
C ASP A 337 -0.48 -1.17 20.31
N MET A 338 -1.79 -0.97 20.13
CA MET A 338 -2.68 -1.91 19.46
C MET A 338 -2.19 -2.20 18.03
N TYR A 339 -1.82 -1.17 17.28
CA TYR A 339 -1.31 -1.33 15.91
C TYR A 339 -0.01 -2.14 15.84
N VAL A 340 1.00 -1.82 16.67
CA VAL A 340 2.29 -2.54 16.60
C VAL A 340 2.12 -4.03 16.94
N LYS A 341 1.12 -4.36 17.78
CA LYS A 341 0.70 -5.73 18.14
C LYS A 341 -0.28 -6.37 17.15
N GLN A 342 -0.62 -5.70 16.04
CA GLN A 342 -1.59 -6.16 15.02
C GLN A 342 -2.98 -6.47 15.59
N GLN A 343 -3.37 -5.70 16.60
CA GLN A 343 -4.68 -5.78 17.21
C GLN A 343 -5.62 -4.75 16.59
N THR A 344 -6.92 -4.97 16.79
CA THR A 344 -7.98 -4.08 16.37
C THR A 344 -8.98 -3.90 17.52
N LYS A 345 -9.75 -2.82 17.48
CA LYS A 345 -10.92 -2.64 18.34
C LYS A 345 -12.19 -2.92 17.55
N THR A 346 -13.19 -3.47 18.20
CA THR A 346 -14.51 -3.62 17.61
C THR A 346 -15.21 -2.26 17.49
N MET A 347 -15.97 -2.08 16.41
CA MET A 347 -16.87 -0.94 16.21
C MET A 347 -18.31 -1.43 16.10
N THR A 348 -19.25 -0.59 16.56
CA THR A 348 -20.68 -0.85 16.46
C THR A 348 -21.40 0.29 15.76
N LEU A 349 -22.33 -0.05 14.87
CA LEU A 349 -23.27 0.88 14.25
C LEU A 349 -24.61 0.92 15.01
N ASN A 350 -24.75 0.15 16.10
CA ASN A 350 -25.96 0.14 16.91
C ASN A 350 -26.08 1.45 17.69
N LYS A 351 -27.08 2.27 17.34
CA LYS A 351 -27.32 3.57 17.96
C LYS A 351 -27.48 3.48 19.48
N ALA A 352 -28.22 2.50 20.00
CA ALA A 352 -28.44 2.37 21.44
C ALA A 352 -27.13 2.10 22.19
N THR A 353 -26.31 1.17 21.69
CA THR A 353 -24.98 0.88 22.25
C THR A 353 -24.07 2.10 22.21
N VAL A 354 -24.01 2.81 21.08
CA VAL A 354 -23.22 4.04 20.94
C VAL A 354 -23.66 5.10 21.96
N TYR A 355 -24.97 5.29 22.16
CA TYR A 355 -25.48 6.26 23.14
C TYR A 355 -25.23 5.84 24.59
N GLN A 356 -25.21 4.55 24.89
CA GLN A 356 -24.91 4.02 26.22
C GLN A 356 -23.43 4.17 26.57
N GLN A 357 -22.53 3.95 25.61
CA GLN A 357 -21.08 3.98 25.80
C GLN A 357 -20.43 5.35 25.53
N ALA A 358 -21.21 6.35 25.11
CA ALA A 358 -20.69 7.66 24.74
C ALA A 358 -20.02 8.38 25.93
N VAL A 359 -18.74 8.74 25.75
CA VAL A 359 -17.98 9.57 26.71
C VAL A 359 -18.48 11.02 26.73
N LYS A 360 -19.00 11.52 25.59
CA LYS A 360 -19.59 12.86 25.46
C LYS A 360 -20.74 12.83 24.47
N LYS A 361 -21.85 13.50 24.81
CA LYS A 361 -22.99 13.74 23.91
C LYS A 361 -23.04 15.24 23.61
N TYR A 362 -23.08 15.58 22.33
CA TYR A 362 -23.16 16.97 21.86
C TYR A 362 -24.44 17.17 21.06
N ASN A 363 -25.23 18.17 21.43
CA ASN A 363 -26.45 18.56 20.74
C ASN A 363 -26.21 19.98 20.19
N PRO A 364 -25.79 20.12 18.92
CA PRO A 364 -25.72 21.45 18.31
C PRO A 364 -27.13 22.04 18.25
N LEU A 365 -27.21 23.35 18.44
CA LEU A 365 -28.45 24.13 18.33
C LEU A 365 -28.99 24.13 16.90
#